data_AF-A0ABC8Y292-F1
#
_entry.id   AF-A0ABC8Y292-F1
#
_cell.length_a   1.000
_cell.length_b   1.000
_cell.length_c   1.000
_cell.angle_alpha   90.00
_cell.angle_beta   90.00
_cell.angle_gamma   90.00
#
_symmetry.space_group_name_H-M   'P 1'
#
loop_
_entity.id
_entity.type
_entity.pdbx_description
1 polymer ?
#
loop_
_entity_poly.entity_id
_entity_poly.type
_entity_poly.pdbx_seq_one_letter_code
_entity_poly.pdbx_strand_id
1 'polypeptide(L)'
;MAAGAASVRVLVVLLAVSAVSSLRRAAATMTVEAACQQHTKHPELCVKALSSANPEMKAAALKGGLPGIAELSLSLAAQCGAETVAFVKGLEKMPGGMPPECLEECVGKFQAAVADLKRSKAAVDQAKDESGVGAWLTAAKNDGETCMHDCHRIEGGAELQIVDKVTDLTQMCSIALSLTDASIHNHTAAA
;
A
#
# COMPACT_ATOMS: atom_id res chain seq x y z
N MET A 1 29.70 -60.09 -25.41
CA MET A 1 29.93 -58.76 -24.81
C MET A 1 29.11 -57.73 -25.58
N ALA A 2 27.94 -57.32 -25.08
CA ALA A 2 27.18 -56.17 -25.62
C ALA A 2 26.05 -55.80 -24.65
N ALA A 3 26.40 -55.34 -23.45
CA ALA A 3 25.44 -54.81 -22.48
C ALA A 3 25.98 -53.46 -21.96
N GLY A 4 25.94 -52.43 -22.80
CA GLY A 4 26.51 -51.12 -22.45
C GLY A 4 25.78 -49.90 -23.02
N ALA A 5 24.92 -50.06 -24.02
CA ALA A 5 24.35 -48.92 -24.74
C ALA A 5 23.01 -48.40 -24.17
N ALA A 6 22.23 -49.25 -23.50
CA ALA A 6 20.89 -48.88 -23.01
C ALA A 6 20.93 -48.01 -21.73
N SER A 7 21.94 -48.22 -20.88
CA SER A 7 22.07 -47.54 -19.57
C SER A 7 22.39 -46.04 -19.72
N VAL A 8 23.20 -45.68 -20.72
CA VAL A 8 23.64 -44.30 -20.96
C VAL A 8 22.49 -43.40 -21.43
N ARG A 9 21.57 -43.92 -22.25
CA ARG A 9 20.44 -43.14 -22.78
C ARG A 9 19.42 -42.76 -21.71
N VAL A 10 19.19 -43.64 -20.73
CA VAL A 10 18.27 -43.39 -19.61
C VAL A 10 18.84 -42.33 -18.66
N LEU A 11 20.16 -42.36 -18.41
CA LEU A 11 20.84 -41.36 -17.59
C LEU A 11 20.82 -39.95 -18.21
N VAL A 12 20.97 -39.85 -19.53
CA VAL A 12 20.92 -38.55 -20.24
C VAL A 12 19.52 -37.94 -20.19
N VAL A 13 18.46 -38.75 -20.29
CA VAL A 13 17.07 -38.27 -20.20
C VAL A 13 16.73 -37.81 -18.78
N LEU A 14 17.18 -38.53 -17.74
CA LEU A 14 16.96 -38.15 -16.33
C LEU A 14 17.72 -36.87 -15.92
N LEU A 15 18.91 -36.65 -16.47
CA LEU A 15 19.67 -35.40 -16.28
C LEU A 15 19.04 -34.21 -16.99
N ALA A 16 18.43 -34.42 -18.17
CA ALA A 16 17.72 -33.36 -18.88
C ALA A 16 16.43 -32.92 -18.14
N VAL A 17 15.68 -33.87 -17.56
CA VAL A 17 14.43 -33.56 -16.83
C VAL A 17 14.70 -32.84 -15.49
N SER A 18 15.81 -33.15 -14.82
CA SER A 18 16.21 -32.48 -13.58
C SER A 18 16.74 -31.05 -13.81
N ALA A 19 17.37 -30.77 -14.95
CA ALA A 19 17.79 -29.42 -15.32
C ALA A 19 16.60 -28.47 -15.60
N VAL A 20 15.55 -28.95 -16.27
CA VAL A 20 14.35 -28.14 -16.58
C VAL A 20 13.53 -27.82 -15.33
N SER A 21 13.54 -28.71 -14.34
CA SER A 21 12.86 -28.51 -13.05
C SER A 21 13.51 -27.43 -12.19
N SER A 22 14.83 -27.26 -12.34
CA SER A 22 15.63 -26.34 -11.53
C SER A 22 15.59 -24.89 -12.03
N LEU A 23 15.31 -24.67 -13.32
CA LEU A 23 15.16 -23.33 -13.89
C LEU A 23 13.85 -22.63 -13.52
N ARG A 24 12.83 -23.35 -13.05
CA ARG A 24 11.49 -22.77 -12.76
C ARG A 24 11.32 -22.20 -11.36
N ARG A 25 12.36 -22.20 -10.53
CA ARG A 25 12.29 -21.65 -9.16
C ARG A 25 13.27 -20.49 -8.95
N ALA A 26 13.44 -19.65 -9.97
CA ALA A 26 13.71 -18.25 -9.69
C ALA A 26 12.45 -17.73 -8.99
N ALA A 27 12.51 -17.55 -7.66
CA ALA A 27 11.46 -16.86 -6.93
C ALA A 27 11.20 -15.56 -7.68
N ALA A 28 10.01 -15.41 -8.27
CA ALA A 28 9.66 -14.21 -9.00
C ALA A 28 9.77 -13.05 -8.01
N THR A 29 10.83 -12.26 -8.14
CA THR A 29 11.02 -11.06 -7.34
C THR A 29 9.87 -10.13 -7.64
N MET A 30 9.00 -9.92 -6.64
CA MET A 30 7.88 -9.01 -6.76
C MET A 30 8.44 -7.58 -6.94
N THR A 31 8.10 -6.92 -8.04
CA THR A 31 8.44 -5.51 -8.25
C THR A 31 7.27 -4.62 -7.85
N VAL A 32 7.55 -3.33 -7.67
CA VAL A 32 6.50 -2.32 -7.44
C VAL A 32 5.50 -2.31 -8.60
N GLU A 33 5.99 -2.33 -9.84
CA GLU A 33 5.16 -2.32 -11.04
C GLU A 33 4.24 -3.54 -11.10
N ALA A 34 4.78 -4.74 -10.85
CA ALA A 34 4.00 -5.97 -10.85
C ALA A 34 2.93 -5.96 -9.75
N ALA A 35 3.31 -5.60 -8.52
CA ALA A 35 2.38 -5.53 -7.40
C ALA A 35 1.24 -4.53 -7.65
N CYS A 36 1.60 -3.33 -8.14
CA CYS A 36 0.61 -2.30 -8.44
C CYS A 36 -0.34 -2.71 -9.57
N GLN A 37 0.18 -3.27 -10.68
CA GLN A 37 -0.65 -3.69 -11.80
C GLN A 37 -1.60 -4.84 -11.45
N GLN A 38 -1.17 -5.75 -10.58
CA GLN A 38 -1.95 -6.94 -10.23
C GLN A 38 -3.00 -6.69 -9.16
N HIS A 39 -2.73 -5.77 -8.22
CA HIS A 39 -3.51 -5.70 -6.98
C HIS A 39 -4.23 -4.37 -6.74
N THR A 40 -3.97 -3.28 -7.48
CA THR A 40 -4.67 -2.01 -7.26
C THR A 40 -5.47 -1.53 -8.46
N LYS A 41 -6.54 -0.77 -8.19
CA LYS A 41 -7.30 0.01 -9.19
C LYS A 41 -6.61 1.33 -9.57
N HIS A 42 -5.54 1.71 -8.88
CA HIS A 42 -4.77 2.93 -9.12
C HIS A 42 -3.31 2.60 -9.47
N PRO A 43 -3.04 1.84 -10.55
CA PRO A 43 -1.70 1.31 -10.83
C PRO A 43 -0.66 2.42 -11.05
N GLU A 44 -1.01 3.47 -11.80
CA GLU A 44 -0.08 4.58 -12.07
C GLU A 44 0.29 5.35 -10.80
N LEU A 45 -0.71 5.67 -9.97
CA LEU A 45 -0.48 6.35 -8.69
C LEU A 45 0.32 5.48 -7.73
N CYS A 46 0.00 4.19 -7.65
CA CYS A 46 0.72 3.22 -6.83
C CYS A 46 2.20 3.13 -7.22
N VAL A 47 2.49 2.99 -8.53
CA VAL A 47 3.88 2.94 -9.01
C VAL A 47 4.58 4.25 -8.70
N LYS A 48 3.96 5.39 -8.98
CA LYS A 48 4.53 6.71 -8.70
C LYS A 48 4.88 6.85 -7.21
N ALA A 49 3.93 6.56 -6.32
CA ALA A 49 4.11 6.73 -4.88
C ALA A 49 5.21 5.80 -4.34
N LEU A 50 5.14 4.50 -4.63
CA LEU A 50 6.08 3.51 -4.11
C LEU A 50 7.47 3.65 -4.71
N SER A 51 7.58 3.98 -6.01
CA SER A 51 8.89 4.15 -6.66
C SER A 51 9.62 5.40 -6.21
N SER A 52 8.89 6.44 -5.80
CA SER A 52 9.42 7.69 -5.24
C SER A 52 9.73 7.63 -3.74
N ALA A 53 9.44 6.50 -3.07
CA ALA A 53 9.79 6.33 -1.67
C ALA A 53 11.31 6.43 -1.43
N ASN A 54 11.69 6.67 -0.18
CA ASN A 54 13.09 6.65 0.24
C ASN A 54 13.78 5.37 -0.27
N PRO A 55 14.98 5.46 -0.89
CA PRO A 55 15.64 4.30 -1.51
C PRO A 55 15.85 3.12 -0.56
N GLU A 56 16.15 3.36 0.71
CA GLU A 56 16.36 2.32 1.72
C GLU A 56 15.05 1.61 2.06
N MET A 57 13.98 2.37 2.28
CA MET A 57 12.64 1.82 2.51
C MET A 57 12.17 0.97 1.33
N LYS A 58 12.37 1.47 0.10
CA LYS A 58 12.02 0.73 -1.12
C LYS A 58 12.83 -0.55 -1.28
N ALA A 59 14.14 -0.51 -1.01
CA ALA A 59 14.99 -1.69 -1.08
C ALA A 59 14.57 -2.76 -0.06
N ALA A 60 14.24 -2.35 1.18
CA ALA A 60 13.70 -3.24 2.19
C ALA A 60 12.36 -3.86 1.77
N ALA A 61 11.46 -3.05 1.23
CA ALA A 61 10.16 -3.50 0.74
C ALA A 61 10.28 -4.55 -0.37
N LEU A 62 11.13 -4.30 -1.38
CA LEU A 62 11.36 -5.25 -2.48
C LEU A 62 11.99 -6.56 -2.00
N LYS A 63 12.86 -6.52 -0.99
CA LYS A 63 13.41 -7.72 -0.35
C LYS A 63 12.34 -8.53 0.38
N GLY A 64 11.35 -7.84 0.96
CA GLY A 64 10.20 -8.45 1.62
C GLY A 64 9.10 -8.95 0.68
N GLY A 65 9.22 -8.75 -0.63
CA GLY A 65 8.20 -9.15 -1.61
C GLY A 65 6.88 -8.39 -1.44
N LEU A 66 5.75 -9.05 -1.74
CA LEU A 66 4.43 -8.44 -1.60
C LEU A 66 4.14 -7.92 -0.17
N PRO A 67 4.49 -8.64 0.92
CA PRO A 67 4.34 -8.13 2.28
C PRO A 67 5.13 -6.84 2.54
N GLY A 68 6.40 -6.80 2.11
CA GLY A 68 7.21 -5.59 2.24
C GLY A 68 6.68 -4.41 1.42
N ILE A 69 6.12 -4.67 0.24
CA ILE A 69 5.46 -3.65 -0.61
C ILE A 69 4.17 -3.15 0.06
N ALA A 70 3.37 -4.03 0.65
CA ALA A 70 2.18 -3.66 1.41
C ALA A 70 2.54 -2.80 2.63
N GLU A 71 3.56 -3.18 3.39
CA GLU A 71 4.09 -2.41 4.52
C GLU A 71 4.57 -1.00 4.10
N LEU A 72 5.27 -0.91 2.97
CA LEU A 72 5.70 0.37 2.41
C LEU A 72 4.49 1.23 2.05
N SER A 73 3.45 0.65 1.43
CA SER A 73 2.24 1.38 1.06
C SER A 73 1.49 1.95 2.28
N LEU A 74 1.41 1.20 3.38
CA LEU A 74 0.84 1.66 4.65
C LEU A 74 1.65 2.82 5.23
N SER A 75 2.98 2.73 5.16
CA SER A 75 3.88 3.78 5.65
C SER A 75 3.71 5.09 4.87
N LEU A 76 3.62 5.01 3.54
CA LEU A 76 3.42 6.19 2.69
C LEU A 76 2.01 6.78 2.84
N ALA A 77 0.98 5.94 2.99
CA ALA A 77 -0.37 6.41 3.28
C ALA A 77 -0.41 7.15 4.64
N ALA A 78 0.23 6.62 5.67
CA ALA A 78 0.32 7.28 6.98
C ALA A 78 1.08 8.61 6.90
N GLN A 79 2.15 8.68 6.09
CA GLN A 79 2.88 9.91 5.82
C GLN A 79 2.00 10.94 5.09
N CYS A 80 1.30 10.52 4.03
CA CYS A 80 0.36 11.38 3.29
C CYS A 80 -0.74 11.93 4.21
N GLY A 81 -1.28 11.11 5.11
CA GLY A 81 -2.25 11.55 6.12
C GLY A 81 -1.66 12.57 7.10
N ALA A 82 -0.42 12.37 7.57
CA ALA A 82 0.25 13.32 8.45
C ALA A 82 0.54 14.67 7.76
N GLU A 83 0.94 14.64 6.49
CA GLU A 83 1.11 15.83 5.65
C GLU A 83 -0.22 16.56 5.44
N THR A 84 -1.31 15.81 5.25
CA THR A 84 -2.67 16.37 5.14
C THR A 84 -3.11 17.04 6.44
N VAL A 85 -2.88 16.42 7.60
CA VAL A 85 -3.13 17.05 8.92
C VAL A 85 -2.35 18.37 9.05
N ALA A 86 -1.07 18.37 8.70
CA ALA A 86 -0.23 19.57 8.79
C ALA A 86 -0.73 20.68 7.84
N PHE A 87 -1.14 20.30 6.63
CA PHE A 87 -1.73 21.22 5.66
C PHE A 87 -3.01 21.87 6.21
N VAL A 88 -3.96 21.07 6.72
CA VAL A 88 -5.24 21.59 7.23
C VAL A 88 -5.06 22.49 8.44
N LYS A 89 -4.16 22.14 9.37
CA LYS A 89 -3.78 23.05 10.48
C LYS A 89 -3.17 24.38 9.99
N GLY A 90 -2.54 24.38 8.83
CA GLY A 90 -2.03 25.59 8.19
C GLY A 90 -3.13 26.50 7.64
N LEU A 91 -4.30 25.95 7.30
CA LEU A 91 -5.41 26.69 6.71
C LEU A 91 -6.06 27.68 7.69
N GLU A 92 -6.00 27.41 9.00
CA GLU A 92 -6.50 28.31 10.06
C GLU A 92 -5.91 29.72 9.96
N LYS A 93 -4.72 29.84 9.38
CA LYS A 93 -3.97 31.09 9.26
C LYS A 93 -4.23 31.82 7.94
N MET A 94 -5.05 31.26 7.04
CA MET A 94 -5.28 31.83 5.71
C MET A 94 -6.56 32.68 5.65
N PRO A 95 -6.49 33.92 5.12
CA PRO A 95 -7.67 34.75 4.91
C PRO A 95 -8.60 34.14 3.86
N GLY A 96 -9.91 34.18 4.13
CA GLY A 96 -10.94 33.52 3.31
C GLY A 96 -11.07 32.02 3.56
N GLY A 97 -10.40 31.46 4.58
CA GLY A 97 -10.40 30.03 4.88
C GLY A 97 -11.76 29.40 5.22
N MET A 98 -11.74 28.09 5.46
CA MET A 98 -12.89 27.33 5.96
C MET A 98 -13.26 27.73 7.39
N PRO A 99 -14.52 27.48 7.81
CA PRO A 99 -14.92 27.61 9.20
C PRO A 99 -13.99 26.80 10.14
N PRO A 100 -13.56 27.34 11.29
CA PRO A 100 -12.67 26.65 12.22
C PRO A 100 -13.18 25.27 12.64
N GLU A 101 -14.49 25.13 12.87
CA GLU A 101 -15.14 23.87 13.23
C GLU A 101 -14.93 22.77 12.17
N CYS A 102 -14.91 23.16 10.89
CA CYS A 102 -14.64 22.26 9.77
C CYS A 102 -13.17 21.85 9.71
N LEU A 103 -12.26 22.78 9.98
CA LEU A 103 -10.83 22.48 10.04
C LEU A 103 -10.53 21.53 11.20
N GLU A 104 -11.13 21.76 12.37
CA GLU A 104 -11.00 20.90 13.54
C GLU A 104 -11.54 19.49 13.28
N GLU A 105 -12.73 19.37 12.66
CA GLU A 105 -13.30 18.07 12.30
C GLU A 105 -12.42 17.33 11.29
N CYS A 106 -11.97 18.00 10.23
CA CYS A 106 -11.06 17.41 9.25
C CYS A 106 -9.75 16.96 9.89
N VAL A 107 -9.14 17.79 10.75
CA VAL A 107 -7.93 17.40 11.49
C VAL A 107 -8.18 16.14 12.33
N GLY A 108 -9.31 16.07 13.05
CA GLY A 108 -9.67 14.90 13.85
C GLY A 108 -9.78 13.63 13.01
N LYS A 109 -10.51 13.69 11.88
CA LYS A 109 -10.66 12.58 10.94
C LYS A 109 -9.34 12.14 10.33
N PHE A 110 -8.51 13.07 9.85
CA PHE A 110 -7.20 12.69 9.30
C PHE A 110 -6.25 12.12 10.36
N GLN A 111 -6.32 12.61 11.61
CA GLN A 111 -5.56 12.02 12.71
C GLN A 111 -6.02 10.59 13.03
N ALA A 112 -7.34 10.33 13.01
CA ALA A 112 -7.90 8.99 13.14
C ALA A 112 -7.43 8.07 12.00
N ALA A 113 -7.52 8.53 10.75
CA ALA A 113 -7.02 7.81 9.58
C ALA A 113 -5.53 7.44 9.72
N VAL A 114 -4.68 8.38 10.16
CA VAL A 114 -3.25 8.12 10.42
C VAL A 114 -3.05 7.08 11.53
N ALA A 115 -3.86 7.11 12.58
CA ALA A 115 -3.79 6.13 13.66
C ALA A 115 -4.15 4.73 13.16
N ASP A 116 -5.21 4.61 12.36
CA ASP A 116 -5.66 3.35 11.77
C ASP A 116 -4.67 2.78 10.73
N LEU A 117 -4.02 3.64 9.95
CA LEU A 117 -2.94 3.24 9.03
C LEU A 117 -1.72 2.70 9.79
N LYS A 118 -1.30 3.39 10.86
CA LYS A 118 -0.21 2.91 11.73
C LYS A 118 -0.55 1.62 12.45
N ARG A 119 -1.80 1.49 12.90
CA ARG A 119 -2.31 0.26 13.53
C ARG A 119 -2.30 -0.90 12.55
N SER A 120 -2.76 -0.67 11.32
CA SER A 120 -2.73 -1.64 10.23
C SER A 120 -1.31 -2.10 9.91
N LYS A 121 -0.37 -1.15 9.85
CA LYS A 121 1.06 -1.46 9.68
C LYS A 121 1.58 -2.36 10.80
N ALA A 122 1.35 -1.99 12.06
CA ALA A 122 1.81 -2.78 13.19
C ALA A 122 1.24 -4.21 13.19
N ALA A 123 -0.01 -4.37 12.77
CA ALA A 123 -0.67 -5.67 12.64
C ALA A 123 -0.03 -6.55 11.56
N VAL A 124 0.23 -5.99 10.38
CA VAL A 124 0.90 -6.67 9.26
C VAL A 124 2.35 -7.03 9.64
N ASP A 125 3.11 -6.08 10.20
CA ASP A 125 4.52 -6.29 10.58
C ASP A 125 4.68 -7.42 11.62
N GLN A 126 3.71 -7.54 12.53
CA GLN A 126 3.75 -8.51 13.64
C GLN A 126 2.99 -9.79 13.34
N ALA A 127 2.33 -9.89 12.18
CA ALA A 127 1.36 -10.95 11.86
C ALA A 127 0.34 -11.16 13.00
N LYS A 128 -0.16 -10.06 13.57
CA LYS A 128 -1.11 -10.05 14.70
C LYS A 128 -2.31 -9.19 14.35
N ASP A 129 -3.50 -9.65 14.72
CA ASP A 129 -4.74 -8.92 14.50
C ASP A 129 -4.99 -8.54 13.03
N GLU A 130 -4.47 -9.32 12.07
CA GLU A 130 -4.64 -9.07 10.63
C GLU A 130 -6.10 -9.00 10.20
N SER A 131 -6.99 -9.72 10.90
CA SER A 131 -8.45 -9.65 10.70
C SER A 131 -9.06 -8.26 10.91
N GLY A 132 -8.40 -7.38 11.67
CA GLY A 132 -8.83 -6.01 11.90
C GLY A 132 -8.35 -5.02 10.82
N VAL A 133 -7.36 -5.40 10.02
CA VAL A 133 -6.68 -4.49 9.09
C VAL A 133 -7.63 -3.93 8.04
N GLY A 134 -8.46 -4.78 7.43
CA GLY A 134 -9.44 -4.33 6.44
C GLY A 134 -10.44 -3.30 7.00
N ALA A 135 -10.84 -3.45 8.27
CA ALA A 135 -11.75 -2.52 8.93
C ALA A 135 -11.07 -1.17 9.20
N TRP A 136 -9.84 -1.17 9.73
CA TRP A 136 -9.08 0.07 9.97
C TRP A 136 -8.76 0.82 8.69
N LEU A 137 -8.37 0.12 7.61
CA LEU A 137 -8.10 0.76 6.33
C LEU A 137 -9.37 1.32 5.67
N THR A 138 -10.50 0.65 5.85
CA THR A 138 -11.81 1.18 5.40
C THR A 138 -12.20 2.42 6.21
N ALA A 139 -12.00 2.40 7.53
CA ALA A 139 -12.24 3.55 8.40
C ALA A 139 -11.35 4.74 8.00
N ALA A 140 -10.05 4.52 7.85
CA ALA A 140 -9.11 5.55 7.40
C ALA A 140 -9.48 6.17 6.04
N LYS A 141 -9.95 5.36 5.10
CA LYS A 141 -10.45 5.85 3.81
C LYS A 141 -11.70 6.72 3.97
N ASN A 142 -12.66 6.27 4.78
CA ASN A 142 -13.91 6.98 5.02
C ASN A 142 -13.67 8.31 5.77
N ASP A 143 -12.76 8.33 6.73
CA ASP A 143 -12.35 9.54 7.44
C ASP A 143 -11.76 10.57 6.46
N GLY A 144 -10.96 10.10 5.50
CA GLY A 144 -10.46 10.93 4.40
C GLY A 144 -11.60 11.53 3.56
N GLU A 145 -12.52 10.68 3.08
CA GLU A 145 -13.62 11.08 2.19
C GLU A 145 -14.66 12.00 2.85
N THR A 146 -14.90 11.84 4.15
CA THR A 146 -16.03 12.50 4.83
C THR A 146 -15.65 13.77 5.58
N CYS A 147 -14.37 14.16 5.59
CA CYS A 147 -13.92 15.36 6.30
C CYS A 147 -14.70 16.62 5.88
N MET A 148 -15.05 16.74 4.60
CA MET A 148 -15.73 17.91 4.04
C MET A 148 -17.26 17.78 3.93
N HIS A 149 -17.87 16.69 4.39
CA HIS A 149 -19.27 16.36 4.07
C HIS A 149 -20.28 17.42 4.54
N ASP A 150 -20.04 18.00 5.72
CA ASP A 150 -20.92 18.99 6.35
C ASP A 150 -20.34 20.40 6.30
N CYS A 151 -19.27 20.59 5.54
CA CYS A 151 -18.55 21.86 5.47
C CYS A 151 -19.06 22.77 4.37
N HIS A 152 -19.78 23.82 4.77
CA HIS A 152 -20.26 24.85 3.86
C HIS A 152 -19.18 25.89 3.55
N ARG A 153 -19.16 26.31 2.27
CA ARG A 153 -18.21 27.29 1.74
C ARG A 153 -18.48 28.69 2.28
N ILE A 154 -17.40 29.42 2.55
CA ILE A 154 -17.41 30.89 2.55
C ILE A 154 -16.87 31.34 1.18
N GLU A 155 -17.50 32.33 0.54
CA GLU A 155 -17.02 32.84 -0.75
C GLU A 155 -15.55 33.31 -0.66
N GLY A 156 -14.70 32.81 -1.55
CA GLY A 156 -13.28 33.21 -1.66
C GLY A 156 -12.24 32.29 -1.02
N GLY A 157 -12.61 31.10 -0.55
CA GLY A 157 -11.72 30.22 0.22
C GLY A 157 -10.88 29.16 -0.48
N ALA A 158 -9.93 28.60 0.29
CA ALA A 158 -8.86 27.67 -0.11
C ALA A 158 -9.29 26.22 -0.49
N GLU A 159 -10.54 26.05 -0.92
CA GLU A 159 -11.23 24.75 -1.08
C GLU A 159 -10.56 23.79 -2.06
N LEU A 160 -9.98 24.29 -3.16
CA LEU A 160 -9.39 23.40 -4.18
C LEU A 160 -8.21 22.58 -3.63
N GLN A 161 -7.44 23.14 -2.70
CA GLN A 161 -6.24 22.47 -2.19
C GLN A 161 -6.54 21.42 -1.12
N ILE A 162 -7.62 21.57 -0.33
CA ILE A 162 -8.02 20.52 0.63
C ILE A 162 -8.62 19.31 -0.08
N VAL A 163 -9.42 19.54 -1.13
CA VAL A 163 -10.02 18.45 -1.93
C VAL A 163 -8.94 17.60 -2.59
N ASP A 164 -7.88 18.22 -3.10
CA ASP A 164 -6.73 17.49 -3.65
C ASP A 164 -6.04 16.63 -2.58
N LYS A 165 -5.82 17.17 -1.38
CA LYS A 165 -5.21 16.42 -0.27
C LYS A 165 -6.07 15.27 0.24
N VAL A 166 -7.38 15.48 0.33
CA VAL A 166 -8.37 14.43 0.63
C VAL A 166 -8.27 13.34 -0.42
N THR A 167 -8.25 13.70 -1.70
CA THR A 167 -8.20 12.76 -2.82
C THR A 167 -6.91 11.94 -2.79
N ASP A 168 -5.76 12.59 -2.58
CA ASP A 168 -4.47 11.93 -2.45
C ASP A 168 -4.48 10.89 -1.31
N LEU A 169 -4.98 11.27 -0.13
CA LEU A 169 -5.08 10.37 1.03
C LEU A 169 -6.01 9.19 0.75
N THR A 170 -7.20 9.44 0.23
CA THR A 170 -8.19 8.40 -0.07
C THR A 170 -7.65 7.39 -1.09
N GLN A 171 -6.96 7.86 -2.13
CA GLN A 171 -6.35 7.00 -3.13
C GLN A 171 -5.19 6.19 -2.54
N MET A 172 -4.36 6.80 -1.68
CA MET A 172 -3.30 6.09 -0.96
C MET A 172 -3.84 5.03 0.00
N CYS A 173 -4.92 5.31 0.73
CA CYS A 173 -5.62 4.32 1.55
C CYS A 173 -6.16 3.17 0.70
N SER A 174 -6.73 3.45 -0.48
CA SER A 174 -7.22 2.41 -1.40
C SER A 174 -6.08 1.53 -1.93
N ILE A 175 -4.91 2.12 -2.23
CA ILE A 175 -3.72 1.36 -2.64
C ILE A 175 -3.26 0.45 -1.50
N ALA A 176 -3.13 1.00 -0.28
CA ALA A 176 -2.69 0.26 0.89
C ALA A 176 -3.64 -0.89 1.22
N LEU A 177 -4.95 -0.64 1.22
CA LEU A 177 -5.97 -1.67 1.39
C LEU A 177 -5.79 -2.83 0.42
N SER A 178 -5.65 -2.53 -0.87
CA SER A 178 -5.61 -3.59 -1.89
C SER A 178 -4.30 -4.40 -1.83
N LEU A 179 -3.16 -3.75 -1.57
CA LEU A 179 -1.87 -4.44 -1.43
C LEU A 179 -1.80 -5.27 -0.14
N THR A 180 -2.32 -4.76 0.97
CA THR A 180 -2.36 -5.47 2.23
C THR A 180 -3.30 -6.67 2.19
N ASP A 181 -4.49 -6.51 1.61
CA ASP A 181 -5.43 -7.61 1.39
C ASP A 181 -4.79 -8.74 0.55
N ALA A 182 -4.16 -8.37 -0.57
CA ALA A 182 -3.43 -9.33 -1.41
C ALA A 182 -2.26 -10.00 -0.66
N SER A 183 -1.57 -9.27 0.21
CA SER A 183 -0.47 -9.82 1.02
C SER A 183 -0.97 -10.87 2.03
N ILE A 184 -2.03 -10.55 2.78
CA ILE A 184 -2.61 -11.45 3.79
C ILE A 184 -3.17 -12.72 3.12
N HIS A 185 -3.86 -12.57 2.00
CA HIS A 185 -4.40 -13.71 1.24
C HIS A 185 -3.31 -14.61 0.64
N ASN A 186 -2.20 -14.04 0.14
CA ASN A 186 -1.08 -14.84 -0.35
C ASN A 186 -0.32 -15.55 0.78
N HIS A 187 -0.24 -14.94 1.98
CA HIS A 187 0.36 -15.59 3.15
C HIS A 187 -0.44 -16.80 3.61
N THR A 188 -1.77 -16.71 3.66
CA THR A 188 -2.64 -17.81 4.08
C THR A 188 -2.70 -18.96 3.07
N ALA A 189 -2.49 -18.69 1.77
CA ALA A 189 -2.42 -19.74 0.75
C ALA A 189 -1.08 -20.51 0.72
N ALA A 190 -0.03 -19.95 1.32
CA ALA A 190 1.32 -20.53 1.34
C ALA A 190 1.69 -21.24 2.66
N ALA A 191 0.85 -21.11 3.70
CA ALA A 191 0.97 -21.76 5.00
C ALA A 191 0.24 -23.11 5.05
#